data_AF-A0A6J8E195-F1
#
_entry.id   AF-A0A6J8E195-F1
#
_cell.length_a   1.000
_cell.length_b   1.000
_cell.length_c   1.000
_cell.angle_alpha   90.00
_cell.angle_beta   90.00
_cell.angle_gamma   90.00
#
_symmetry.space_group_name_H-M   'P 1'
#
loop_
_entity.id
_entity.type
_entity.pdbx_description
1 polymer ?
#
loop_
_entity_poly.entity_id
_entity_poly.type
_entity_poly.pdbx_seq_one_letter_code
_entity_poly.pdbx_strand_id
1 'polypeptide(L)'
;MLSISNTFSNVQKQKTGVPQGFVLGPVLFLIFINDLPLSNSNHNTDLFADDSTISVIGQNKSCISQKLNTVLQDIFRWCDDNKMAVNVFKTKAICIDSKQKLSVTSNKNINLSINGHQIKESICEKVLGIFVAASLSWSSHIDYIIKKVNSSLALLKRIKKYLNHKARPMFYNVYVLPHLDYCCSIWGNCNNFLLDSLLKLQKRAARIILDEHDYTKPSSE
;
A
#
# COMPACT_ATOMS: atom_id res chain seq x y z
N MET A 1 3.03 -21.72 25.35
CA MET A 1 2.13 -22.61 26.09
C MET A 1 0.72 -22.21 25.70
N LEU A 2 0.01 -23.08 24.98
CA LEU A 2 -1.37 -22.84 24.58
C LEU A 2 -2.25 -23.85 25.33
N SER A 3 -3.43 -23.44 25.78
CA SER A 3 -4.37 -24.33 26.49
C SER A 3 -5.67 -24.47 25.72
N ILE A 4 -6.11 -25.71 25.49
CA ILE A 4 -7.46 -26.03 25.02
C ILE A 4 -8.05 -27.03 26.02
N SER A 5 -9.26 -26.76 26.51
CA SER A 5 -10.01 -27.67 27.39
C SER A 5 -9.19 -28.22 28.57
N ASN A 6 -8.52 -27.34 29.31
CA ASN A 6 -7.65 -27.67 30.46
C ASN A 6 -6.45 -28.59 30.17
N THR A 7 -6.10 -28.79 28.90
CA THR A 7 -4.83 -29.44 28.51
C THR A 7 -3.86 -28.38 28.01
N PHE A 8 -2.65 -28.36 28.58
CA PHE A 8 -1.58 -27.46 28.17
C PHE A 8 -0.69 -28.17 27.15
N SER A 9 -0.31 -27.46 26.10
CA SER A 9 0.70 -27.92 25.15
C SER A 9 2.08 -28.02 25.83
N ASN A 10 2.92 -28.97 25.40
CA ASN A 10 4.32 -29.02 25.78
C ASN A 10 5.09 -27.77 25.34
N VAL A 11 6.11 -27.37 26.11
CA VAL A 11 7.03 -26.29 25.75
C VAL A 11 7.93 -26.77 24.62
N GLN A 12 8.03 -25.98 23.54
CA GLN A 12 8.96 -26.25 22.45
C GLN A 12 9.99 -25.12 22.32
N LYS A 13 11.23 -25.50 21.99
CA LYS A 13 12.30 -24.54 21.69
C LYS A 13 12.14 -24.04 20.26
N GLN A 14 12.08 -22.72 20.10
CA GLN A 14 12.13 -22.07 18.79
C GLN A 14 13.57 -22.14 18.27
N LYS A 15 13.80 -22.89 17.19
CA LYS A 15 15.13 -23.06 16.58
C LYS A 15 15.45 -22.00 15.53
N THR A 16 14.42 -21.39 14.94
CA THR A 16 14.54 -20.42 13.84
C THR A 16 13.54 -19.27 14.00
N GLY A 17 13.90 -18.11 13.46
CA GLY A 17 13.11 -16.89 13.55
C GLY A 17 13.26 -16.17 14.89
N VAL A 18 12.74 -14.95 14.95
CA VAL A 18 12.75 -14.13 16.15
C VAL A 18 11.33 -14.11 16.74
N PRO A 19 11.15 -14.21 18.07
CA PRO A 19 9.84 -14.14 18.70
C PRO A 19 9.11 -12.83 18.36
N GLN A 20 7.83 -12.93 18.00
CA GLN A 20 7.00 -11.74 17.75
C GLN A 20 6.87 -10.93 19.04
N GLY A 21 7.11 -9.61 18.95
CA GLY A 21 7.16 -8.72 20.11
C GLY A 21 8.54 -8.60 20.76
N PHE A 22 9.56 -9.29 20.24
CA PHE A 22 10.94 -9.05 20.65
C PHE A 22 11.41 -7.69 20.12
N VAL A 23 11.91 -6.83 21.01
CA VAL A 23 12.27 -5.44 20.72
C VAL A 23 13.33 -5.34 19.61
N LEU A 24 14.30 -6.26 19.59
CA LEU A 24 15.35 -6.27 18.57
C LEU A 24 14.98 -7.05 17.31
N GLY A 25 13.84 -7.73 17.27
CA GLY A 25 13.44 -8.56 16.13
C GLY A 25 13.40 -7.79 14.81
N PRO A 26 12.77 -6.60 14.74
CA PRO A 26 12.78 -5.78 13.53
C PRO A 26 14.20 -5.41 13.06
N VAL A 27 15.08 -5.02 13.99
CA VAL A 27 16.46 -4.62 13.66
C VAL A 27 17.26 -5.80 13.12
N LEU A 28 17.17 -6.96 13.77
CA LEU A 28 17.83 -8.19 13.33
C LEU A 28 17.35 -8.62 11.96
N PHE A 29 16.05 -8.51 11.70
CA PHE A 29 15.47 -8.80 10.39
C PHE A 29 15.98 -7.83 9.32
N LEU A 30 16.05 -6.53 9.62
CA LEU A 30 16.60 -5.54 8.69
C LEU A 30 18.05 -5.83 8.34
N ILE A 31 18.90 -6.17 9.33
CA ILE A 31 20.29 -6.56 9.09
C ILE A 31 20.35 -7.80 8.17
N PHE A 32 19.48 -8.78 8.42
CA PHE A 32 19.44 -10.03 7.67
C PHE A 32 19.02 -9.87 6.20
N ILE A 33 18.10 -8.97 5.88
CA ILE A 33 17.60 -8.78 4.50
C ILE A 33 18.39 -7.74 3.69
N ASN A 34 19.30 -7.01 4.33
CA ASN A 34 19.92 -5.81 3.74
C ASN A 34 20.83 -6.09 2.53
N ASP A 35 21.29 -7.34 2.35
CA ASP A 35 22.10 -7.76 1.21
C ASP A 35 21.28 -8.31 0.03
N LEU A 36 19.96 -8.52 0.19
CA LEU A 36 19.07 -8.92 -0.91
C LEU A 36 19.23 -8.04 -2.17
N PRO A 37 19.27 -6.69 -2.06
CA PRO A 37 19.42 -5.80 -3.22
C PRO A 37 20.77 -5.95 -3.95
N LEU A 38 21.78 -6.54 -3.30
CA LEU A 38 23.13 -6.68 -3.86
C LEU A 38 23.26 -7.84 -4.84
N SER A 39 22.22 -8.67 -4.97
CA SER A 39 22.22 -9.86 -5.82
C SER A 39 22.40 -9.57 -7.32
N ASN A 40 22.05 -8.37 -7.82
CA ASN A 40 22.23 -8.00 -9.23
C ASN A 40 22.25 -6.47 -9.46
N SER A 41 23.04 -5.97 -10.42
CA SER A 41 23.21 -4.53 -10.69
C SER A 41 22.17 -3.90 -11.65
N ASN A 42 21.36 -4.71 -12.33
CA ASN A 42 20.46 -4.22 -13.39
C ASN A 42 18.99 -4.00 -12.96
N HIS A 43 18.76 -3.76 -11.67
CA HIS A 43 17.43 -3.50 -11.12
C HIS A 43 17.54 -2.58 -9.89
N ASN A 44 16.43 -1.95 -9.54
CA ASN A 44 16.30 -1.28 -8.25
C ASN A 44 15.44 -2.16 -7.33
N THR A 45 15.87 -2.30 -6.08
CA THR A 45 15.13 -3.01 -5.03
C THR A 45 14.89 -2.07 -3.87
N ASP A 46 13.63 -1.83 -3.57
CA ASP A 46 13.18 -1.08 -2.39
C ASP A 46 12.68 -2.08 -1.33
N LEU A 47 13.18 -1.93 -0.11
CA LEU A 47 12.85 -2.79 1.02
C LEU A 47 12.07 -2.01 2.08
N PHE A 48 10.97 -2.59 2.57
CA PHE A 48 10.24 -2.11 3.72
C PHE A 48 9.78 -3.27 4.59
N ALA A 49 10.53 -3.56 5.65
CA ALA A 49 10.38 -4.81 6.39
C ALA A 49 10.37 -6.00 5.41
N ASP A 50 9.37 -6.89 5.47
CA ASP A 50 9.25 -8.04 4.58
C ASP A 50 8.71 -7.70 3.18
N ASP A 51 8.13 -6.51 2.99
CA ASP A 51 7.67 -6.05 1.68
C ASP A 51 8.88 -5.60 0.84
N SER A 52 9.06 -6.22 -0.32
CA SER A 52 10.12 -5.91 -1.28
C SER A 52 9.51 -5.50 -2.63
N THR A 53 9.99 -4.40 -3.20
CA THR A 53 9.57 -3.93 -4.52
C THR A 53 10.76 -3.92 -5.46
N ILE A 54 10.64 -4.61 -6.58
CA ILE A 54 11.67 -4.71 -7.61
C ILE A 54 11.20 -3.93 -8.83
N SER A 55 12.05 -3.05 -9.36
CA SER A 55 11.76 -2.31 -10.57
C SER A 55 12.90 -2.39 -11.59
N VAL A 56 12.51 -2.45 -12.86
CA VAL A 56 13.42 -2.43 -14.01
C VAL A 56 12.88 -1.47 -15.06
N ILE A 57 13.78 -0.96 -15.89
CA ILE A 57 13.44 -0.09 -17.02
C ILE A 57 13.74 -0.83 -18.32
N GLY A 58 12.82 -0.74 -19.27
CA GLY A 58 12.98 -1.31 -20.61
C GLY A 58 12.14 -0.59 -21.65
N GLN A 59 12.52 -0.74 -22.92
CA GLN A 59 11.88 -0.04 -24.04
C GLN A 59 10.49 -0.60 -24.37
N ASN A 60 10.28 -1.89 -24.11
CA ASN A 60 9.05 -2.61 -24.37
C ASN A 60 8.80 -3.71 -23.33
N LYS A 61 7.56 -4.22 -23.26
CA LYS A 61 7.16 -5.24 -22.29
C LYS A 61 7.94 -6.55 -22.40
N SER A 62 8.41 -6.93 -23.59
CA SER A 62 9.23 -8.14 -23.78
C SER A 62 10.60 -8.01 -23.12
N CYS A 63 11.28 -6.87 -23.34
CA CYS A 63 12.56 -6.56 -22.69
C CYS A 63 12.39 -6.48 -21.17
N ILE A 64 11.33 -5.83 -20.69
CA ILE A 64 10.99 -5.78 -19.26
C ILE A 64 10.75 -7.18 -18.69
N SER A 65 10.01 -8.03 -19.39
CA SER A 65 9.74 -9.43 -18.97
C SER A 65 11.04 -10.22 -18.82
N GLN A 66 11.96 -10.10 -19.79
CA GLN A 66 13.24 -10.80 -19.74
C GLN A 66 14.10 -10.34 -18.56
N LYS A 67 14.23 -9.01 -18.37
CA LYS A 67 14.97 -8.44 -17.24
C LYS A 67 14.37 -8.87 -15.89
N LEU A 68 13.05 -8.73 -15.73
CA LEU A 68 12.38 -9.13 -14.50
C LEU A 68 12.51 -10.63 -14.23
N ASN A 69 12.31 -11.50 -15.21
CA ASN A 69 12.46 -12.95 -14.97
C ASN A 69 13.88 -13.32 -14.55
N THR A 70 14.90 -12.65 -15.08
CA THR A 70 16.30 -12.85 -14.65
C THR A 70 16.47 -12.43 -13.18
N VAL A 71 16.01 -11.22 -12.83
CA VAL A 71 16.11 -10.69 -11.47
C VAL A 71 15.31 -11.53 -10.47
N LEU A 72 14.12 -11.98 -10.86
CA LEU A 72 13.27 -12.84 -10.03
C LEU A 72 13.93 -14.19 -9.74
N GLN A 73 14.68 -14.76 -10.69
CA GLN A 73 15.47 -15.98 -10.47
C GLN A 73 16.61 -15.75 -9.47
N ASP A 74 17.33 -14.63 -9.60
CA ASP A 74 18.42 -14.28 -8.67
C ASP A 74 17.91 -14.08 -7.24
N ILE A 75 16.80 -13.35 -7.10
CA ILE A 75 16.14 -13.11 -5.81
C ILE A 75 15.60 -14.42 -5.22
N PHE A 76 14.99 -15.26 -6.06
CA PHE A 76 14.52 -16.56 -5.59
C PHE A 76 15.67 -17.43 -5.07
N ARG A 77 16.81 -17.44 -5.77
CA ARG A 77 18.01 -18.15 -5.34
C ARG A 77 18.55 -17.58 -4.03
N TRP A 78 18.67 -16.26 -3.91
CA TRP A 78 19.08 -15.63 -2.65
C TRP A 78 18.15 -16.00 -1.50
N CYS A 79 16.83 -16.04 -1.74
CA CYS A 79 15.87 -16.49 -0.72
C CYS A 79 16.08 -17.95 -0.32
N ASP A 80 16.31 -18.85 -1.27
CA ASP A 80 16.55 -20.27 -0.97
C ASP A 80 17.87 -20.51 -0.20
N ASP A 81 18.93 -19.80 -0.59
CA ASP A 81 20.22 -19.80 0.09
C ASP A 81 20.08 -19.31 1.55
N ASN A 82 19.25 -18.27 1.77
CA ASN A 82 18.96 -17.68 3.08
C ASN A 82 17.77 -18.31 3.83
N LYS A 83 17.21 -19.43 3.32
CA LYS A 83 16.07 -20.13 3.93
C LYS A 83 14.83 -19.25 4.15
N MET A 84 14.62 -18.30 3.25
CA MET A 84 13.41 -17.47 3.15
C MET A 84 12.45 -18.04 2.11
N ALA A 85 11.16 -18.05 2.45
CA ALA A 85 10.10 -18.46 1.52
C ALA A 85 9.49 -17.24 0.84
N VAL A 86 9.57 -17.17 -0.48
CA VAL A 86 8.86 -16.16 -1.28
C VAL A 86 7.38 -16.50 -1.37
N ASN A 87 6.51 -15.55 -1.03
CA ASN A 87 5.07 -15.73 -1.18
C ASN A 87 4.59 -15.41 -2.60
N VAL A 88 4.76 -16.38 -3.51
CA VAL A 88 4.46 -16.21 -4.94
C VAL A 88 3.01 -15.77 -5.22
N PHE A 89 2.04 -16.19 -4.39
CA PHE A 89 0.63 -15.81 -4.55
C PHE A 89 0.34 -14.36 -4.17
N LYS A 90 1.13 -13.80 -3.25
CA LYS A 90 1.07 -12.38 -2.87
C LYS A 90 1.88 -11.50 -3.81
N THR A 91 2.86 -12.03 -4.53
CA THR A 91 3.63 -11.29 -5.53
C THR A 91 2.72 -10.80 -6.66
N LYS A 92 2.79 -9.50 -6.94
CA LYS A 92 2.06 -8.83 -8.03
C LYS A 92 3.04 -8.12 -8.94
N ALA A 93 2.64 -7.94 -10.19
CA ALA A 93 3.39 -7.15 -11.15
C ALA A 93 2.54 -6.01 -11.68
N ILE A 94 3.15 -4.84 -11.85
CA ILE A 94 2.50 -3.67 -12.44
C ILE A 94 3.43 -3.09 -13.51
N CYS A 95 2.91 -2.87 -14.71
CA CYS A 95 3.63 -2.18 -15.78
C CYS A 95 3.25 -0.71 -15.74
N ILE A 96 4.19 0.18 -15.38
CA ILE A 96 3.93 1.62 -15.34
C ILE A 96 4.30 2.26 -16.67
N ASP A 97 3.35 2.96 -17.31
CA ASP A 97 3.58 3.73 -18.53
C ASP A 97 2.52 4.83 -18.68
N SER A 98 2.72 5.73 -19.64
CA SER A 98 1.72 6.74 -20.04
C SER A 98 0.40 6.07 -20.48
N LYS A 99 -0.73 6.74 -20.24
CA LYS A 99 -2.07 6.26 -20.64
C LYS A 99 -2.14 5.90 -22.13
N GLN A 100 -1.49 6.68 -22.98
CA GLN A 100 -1.45 6.45 -24.43
C GLN A 100 -0.68 5.16 -24.77
N LYS A 101 0.47 4.93 -24.15
CA LYS A 101 1.25 3.71 -24.42
C LYS A 101 0.60 2.47 -23.82
N LEU A 102 -0.04 2.59 -22.66
CA LEU A 102 -0.84 1.51 -22.07
C LEU A 102 -2.01 1.11 -22.96
N SER A 103 -2.72 2.06 -23.59
CA SER A 103 -3.82 1.71 -24.49
C SER A 103 -3.34 0.96 -25.74
N VAL A 104 -2.23 1.42 -26.34
CA VAL A 104 -1.60 0.79 -27.50
C VAL A 104 -1.05 -0.59 -27.18
N THR A 105 -0.52 -0.80 -25.97
CA THR A 105 0.09 -2.07 -25.54
C THR A 105 -0.84 -2.95 -24.71
N SER A 106 -2.14 -2.65 -24.67
CA SER A 106 -3.14 -3.39 -23.89
C SER A 106 -3.21 -4.89 -24.25
N ASN A 107 -2.92 -5.25 -25.51
CA ASN A 107 -2.88 -6.64 -25.97
C ASN A 107 -1.56 -7.37 -25.66
N LYS A 108 -0.56 -6.66 -25.12
CA LYS A 108 0.74 -7.24 -24.74
C LYS A 108 0.82 -7.22 -23.23
N ASN A 109 0.94 -8.38 -22.60
CA ASN A 109 1.15 -8.48 -21.17
C ASN A 109 2.62 -8.80 -20.87
N ILE A 110 3.09 -8.38 -19.70
CA ILE A 110 4.37 -8.86 -19.16
C ILE A 110 4.18 -10.32 -18.80
N ASN A 111 5.07 -11.19 -19.28
CA ASN A 111 5.04 -12.61 -18.94
C ASN A 111 6.10 -12.88 -17.86
N LEU A 112 5.64 -13.04 -16.63
CA LEU A 112 6.49 -13.31 -15.47
C LEU A 112 6.13 -14.66 -14.85
N SER A 113 7.15 -15.42 -14.49
CA SER A 113 6.95 -16.65 -13.73
C SER A 113 8.05 -16.86 -12.69
N ILE A 114 7.64 -17.41 -11.54
CA ILE A 114 8.54 -17.85 -10.47
C ILE A 114 8.18 -19.29 -10.14
N ASN A 115 9.14 -20.21 -10.23
CA ASN A 115 8.93 -21.64 -9.96
C ASN A 115 7.71 -22.26 -10.69
N GLY A 116 7.52 -21.90 -11.96
CA GLY A 116 6.39 -22.40 -12.75
C GLY A 116 5.03 -21.76 -12.43
N HIS A 117 4.96 -20.85 -11.45
CA HIS A 117 3.76 -20.06 -11.19
C HIS A 117 3.81 -18.74 -11.95
N GLN A 118 2.75 -18.44 -12.70
CA GLN A 118 2.63 -17.20 -13.44
C GLN A 118 2.20 -16.05 -12.52
N ILE A 119 2.94 -14.93 -12.58
CA ILE A 119 2.56 -13.70 -11.90
C ILE A 119 1.68 -12.89 -12.84
N LYS A 120 0.48 -12.55 -12.38
CA LYS A 120 -0.46 -11.73 -13.17
C LYS A 120 -0.04 -10.27 -13.11
N GLU A 121 0.02 -9.65 -14.28
CA GLU A 121 0.07 -8.20 -14.42
C GLU A 121 -1.25 -7.60 -13.93
N SER A 122 -1.16 -6.57 -13.09
CA SER A 122 -2.28 -5.82 -12.54
C SER A 122 -2.20 -4.36 -12.99
N ILE A 123 -3.36 -3.72 -13.07
CA ILE A 123 -3.50 -2.32 -13.48
C ILE A 123 -3.44 -1.36 -12.29
N CYS A 124 -3.60 -1.85 -11.07
CA CYS A 124 -3.60 -1.07 -9.84
C CYS A 124 -3.30 -1.98 -8.66
N GLU A 125 -2.28 -1.64 -7.88
CA GLU A 125 -1.88 -2.42 -6.71
C GLU A 125 -1.67 -1.54 -5.50
N LYS A 126 -1.89 -2.12 -4.32
CA LYS A 126 -1.69 -1.42 -3.05
C LYS A 126 -0.26 -1.64 -2.57
N VAL A 127 0.54 -0.59 -2.56
CA VAL A 127 1.94 -0.58 -2.11
C VAL A 127 2.03 0.32 -0.88
N LEU A 128 2.46 -0.24 0.26
CA LEU A 128 2.65 0.49 1.53
C LEU A 128 1.48 1.42 1.89
N GLY A 129 0.24 0.95 1.73
CA GLY A 129 -0.95 1.74 2.09
C GLY A 129 -1.54 2.58 0.96
N ILE A 130 -0.85 2.77 -0.16
CA ILE A 130 -1.26 3.62 -1.29
C ILE A 130 -1.64 2.76 -2.49
N PHE A 131 -2.70 3.13 -3.21
CA PHE A 131 -3.00 2.50 -4.50
C PHE A 131 -2.23 3.16 -5.63
N VAL A 132 -1.34 2.39 -6.27
CA VAL A 132 -0.55 2.83 -7.43
C VAL A 132 -1.14 2.19 -8.68
N ALA A 133 -1.63 3.02 -9.59
CA ALA A 133 -2.13 2.59 -10.88
C ALA A 133 -1.01 2.52 -11.93
N ALA A 134 -1.14 1.62 -12.90
CA ALA A 134 -0.22 1.48 -14.03
C ALA A 134 -0.05 2.80 -14.81
N SER A 135 -1.10 3.63 -14.84
CA SER A 135 -1.08 4.94 -15.49
C SER A 135 -0.59 6.10 -14.61
N LEU A 136 -0.17 5.81 -13.37
CA LEU A 136 0.09 6.78 -12.29
C LEU A 136 -1.10 7.72 -12.00
N SER A 137 -2.31 7.29 -12.35
CA SER A 137 -3.54 7.98 -11.95
C SER A 137 -3.85 7.70 -10.48
N TRP A 138 -4.06 8.76 -9.70
CA TRP A 138 -4.40 8.65 -8.28
C TRP A 138 -5.89 8.42 -8.01
N SER A 139 -6.72 8.30 -9.04
CA SER A 139 -8.19 8.11 -8.91
C SER A 139 -8.57 6.98 -7.97
N SER A 140 -7.97 5.79 -8.11
CA SER A 140 -8.28 4.64 -7.26
C SER A 140 -7.90 4.87 -5.78
N HIS A 141 -6.79 5.58 -5.54
CA HIS A 141 -6.37 5.95 -4.19
C HIS A 141 -7.29 6.99 -3.56
N ILE A 142 -7.67 8.01 -4.33
CA ILE A 142 -8.61 9.05 -3.89
C ILE A 142 -9.99 8.43 -3.58
N ASP A 143 -10.50 7.54 -4.42
CA ASP A 143 -11.75 6.82 -4.16
C ASP A 143 -11.68 6.00 -2.87
N TYR A 144 -10.53 5.37 -2.60
CA TYR A 144 -10.28 4.66 -1.35
C TYR A 144 -10.32 5.59 -0.13
N ILE A 145 -9.63 6.74 -0.20
CA ILE A 145 -9.66 7.76 0.86
C ILE A 145 -11.08 8.26 1.08
N ILE A 146 -11.81 8.61 0.02
CA ILE A 146 -13.18 9.10 0.08
C ILE A 146 -14.08 8.08 0.79
N LYS A 147 -13.97 6.79 0.49
CA LYS A 147 -14.73 5.73 1.17
C LYS A 147 -14.42 5.65 2.66
N LYS A 148 -13.14 5.70 3.04
CA LYS A 148 -12.71 5.68 4.45
C LYS A 148 -13.21 6.89 5.22
N VAL A 149 -12.98 8.09 4.68
CA VAL A 149 -13.41 9.33 5.32
C VAL A 149 -14.93 9.41 5.41
N ASN A 150 -15.69 9.04 4.37
CA ASN A 150 -17.15 9.01 4.44
C ASN A 150 -17.66 8.08 5.55
N SER A 151 -17.03 6.92 5.74
CA SER A 151 -17.38 6.00 6.84
C SER A 151 -17.14 6.65 8.21
N SER A 152 -15.98 7.29 8.41
CA SER A 152 -15.67 8.03 9.63
C SER A 152 -16.64 9.20 9.87
N LEU A 153 -17.01 9.94 8.82
CA LEU A 153 -17.96 11.06 8.92
C LEU A 153 -19.39 10.58 9.21
N ALA A 154 -19.81 9.45 8.66
CA ALA A 154 -21.10 8.85 8.99
C ALA A 154 -21.15 8.45 10.48
N LEU A 155 -20.07 7.88 11.00
CA LEU A 155 -19.94 7.60 12.43
C LEU A 155 -20.00 8.89 13.25
N LEU A 156 -19.21 9.90 12.91
CA LEU A 156 -19.22 11.21 13.59
C LEU A 156 -20.63 11.78 13.64
N LYS A 157 -21.34 11.83 12.51
CA LYS A 157 -22.71 12.36 12.44
C LYS A 157 -23.66 11.63 13.40
N ARG A 158 -23.49 10.32 13.59
CA ARG A 158 -24.32 9.51 14.50
C ARG A 158 -23.99 9.76 15.98
N ILE A 159 -22.71 9.87 16.32
CA ILE A 159 -22.26 10.00 17.73
C ILE A 159 -22.15 11.45 18.21
N LYS A 160 -22.15 12.42 17.28
CA LYS A 160 -21.97 13.85 17.55
C LYS A 160 -22.87 14.41 18.65
N LYS A 161 -24.11 13.92 18.76
CA LYS A 161 -25.06 14.31 19.83
C LYS A 161 -24.57 13.97 21.25
N TYR A 162 -23.65 13.02 21.37
CA TYR A 162 -23.03 12.62 22.63
C TYR A 162 -21.63 13.23 22.82
N LEU A 163 -21.12 13.98 21.83
CA LEU A 163 -19.80 14.59 21.87
C LEU A 163 -19.90 16.09 22.15
N ASN A 164 -19.09 16.57 23.09
CA ASN A 164 -18.92 18.00 23.29
C ASN A 164 -18.22 18.66 22.08
N HIS A 165 -18.31 19.99 21.96
CA HIS A 165 -17.75 20.72 20.81
C HIS A 165 -16.24 20.53 20.62
N LYS A 166 -15.48 20.26 21.69
CA LYS A 166 -14.03 20.01 21.62
C LYS A 166 -13.68 18.60 21.12
N ALA A 167 -14.52 17.62 21.41
CA ALA A 167 -14.30 16.23 21.02
C ALA A 167 -14.56 15.99 19.52
N ARG A 168 -15.36 16.85 18.85
CA ARG A 168 -15.67 16.68 17.42
C ARG A 168 -14.47 16.99 16.51
N PRO A 169 -13.73 18.11 16.68
CA PRO A 169 -12.45 18.32 15.99
C PRO A 169 -11.42 17.24 16.35
N MET A 170 -11.38 16.79 17.61
CA MET A 170 -10.48 15.72 18.02
C MET A 170 -10.79 14.42 17.26
N PHE A 171 -12.07 14.06 17.09
CA PHE A 171 -12.48 12.93 16.28
C PHE A 171 -11.98 13.07 14.84
N TYR A 172 -12.12 14.24 14.23
CA TYR A 172 -11.63 14.48 12.87
C TYR A 172 -10.11 14.28 12.77
N ASN A 173 -9.35 14.87 13.69
CA ASN A 173 -7.89 14.77 13.70
C ASN A 173 -7.41 13.33 13.89
N VAL A 174 -8.16 12.49 14.60
CA VAL A 174 -7.78 11.09 14.87
C VAL A 174 -8.26 10.12 13.78
N TYR A 175 -9.47 10.30 13.24
CA TYR A 175 -10.11 9.31 12.36
C TYR A 175 -10.25 9.73 10.90
N VAL A 176 -10.03 11.00 10.57
CA VAL A 176 -10.18 11.52 9.21
C VAL A 176 -8.85 12.03 8.68
N LEU A 177 -8.22 12.96 9.41
CA LEU A 177 -6.99 13.62 8.99
C LEU A 177 -5.86 12.64 8.62
N PRO A 178 -5.61 11.52 9.35
CA PRO A 178 -4.53 10.61 8.99
C PRO A 178 -4.71 9.96 7.62
N HIS A 179 -5.94 9.79 7.14
CA HIS A 179 -6.21 9.27 5.79
C HIS A 179 -5.91 10.29 4.68
N LEU A 180 -5.96 11.59 5.01
CA LEU A 180 -5.67 12.69 4.10
C LEU A 180 -4.20 13.11 4.15
N ASP A 181 -3.53 12.91 5.28
CA ASP A 181 -2.12 13.29 5.44
C ASP A 181 -1.17 12.18 4.98
N TYR A 182 -1.58 10.92 5.13
CA TYR A 182 -0.71 9.78 4.80
C TYR A 182 -0.25 9.82 3.34
N CYS A 183 1.06 10.01 3.15
CA CYS A 183 1.74 10.07 1.86
C CYS A 183 1.17 11.13 0.89
N CYS A 184 0.58 12.21 1.40
CA CYS A 184 0.04 13.29 0.58
C CYS A 184 1.10 13.97 -0.30
N SER A 185 2.39 13.88 0.05
CA SER A 185 3.49 14.32 -0.81
C SER A 185 3.55 13.59 -2.16
N ILE A 186 3.05 12.36 -2.23
CA ILE A 186 3.08 11.52 -3.44
C ILE A 186 1.84 11.77 -4.30
N TRP A 187 0.65 11.65 -3.71
CA TRP A 187 -0.62 11.72 -4.46
C TRP A 187 -1.26 13.11 -4.44
N GLY A 188 -0.78 14.03 -3.60
CA GLY A 188 -1.35 15.38 -3.44
C GLY A 188 -1.20 16.27 -4.67
N ASN A 189 -0.30 15.94 -5.60
CA ASN A 189 -0.19 16.60 -6.90
C ASN A 189 -1.07 15.92 -7.99
N CYS A 190 -2.22 15.37 -7.58
CA CYS A 190 -3.18 14.80 -8.52
C CYS A 190 -4.00 15.90 -9.22
N ASN A 191 -4.81 15.52 -10.21
CA ASN A 191 -5.66 16.46 -10.94
C ASN A 191 -6.58 17.25 -9.99
N ASN A 192 -6.75 18.55 -10.25
CA ASN A 192 -7.66 19.46 -9.55
C ASN A 192 -9.06 18.86 -9.33
N PHE A 193 -9.60 18.10 -10.28
CA PHE A 193 -10.89 17.43 -10.10
C PHE A 193 -10.93 16.48 -8.88
N LEU A 194 -9.83 15.74 -8.66
CA LEU A 194 -9.71 14.83 -7.51
C LEU A 194 -9.46 15.61 -6.21
N LEU A 195 -8.63 16.67 -6.27
CA LEU A 195 -8.40 17.55 -5.12
C LEU A 195 -9.68 18.26 -4.68
N ASP A 196 -10.50 18.73 -5.61
CA ASP A 196 -11.79 19.35 -5.33
C ASP A 196 -12.74 18.37 -4.64
N SER A 197 -12.68 17.09 -5.01
CA SER A 197 -13.48 16.04 -4.38
C SER A 197 -13.08 15.83 -2.91
N LEU A 198 -11.77 15.84 -2.61
CA LEU A 198 -11.27 15.81 -1.23
C LEU A 198 -11.61 17.08 -0.46
N LEU A 199 -11.50 18.25 -1.09
CA LEU A 199 -11.83 19.54 -0.46
C LEU A 199 -13.32 19.60 -0.09
N LYS A 200 -14.20 19.14 -0.97
CA LYS A 200 -15.64 19.02 -0.67
C LYS A 200 -15.88 18.11 0.54
N LEU A 201 -15.10 17.04 0.66
CA LEU A 201 -15.19 16.10 1.78
C LEU A 201 -14.72 16.73 3.10
N GLN A 202 -13.64 17.51 3.08
CA GLN A 202 -13.18 18.29 4.24
C GLN A 202 -14.20 19.37 4.64
N LYS A 203 -14.75 20.10 3.67
CA LYS A 203 -15.83 21.10 3.92
C LYS A 203 -17.06 20.44 4.56
N ARG A 204 -17.45 19.26 4.08
CA ARG A 204 -18.53 18.47 4.70
C ARG A 204 -18.20 18.07 6.14
N ALA A 205 -16.95 17.66 6.41
CA ALA A 205 -16.51 17.36 7.77
C ALA A 205 -16.62 18.58 8.69
N ALA A 206 -16.16 19.74 8.23
CA ALA A 206 -16.26 21.01 8.97
C ALA A 206 -17.73 21.36 9.30
N ARG A 207 -18.65 21.23 8.34
CA ARG A 207 -20.09 21.45 8.58
C ARG A 207 -20.65 20.50 9.64
N ILE A 208 -20.29 19.21 9.58
CA ILE A 208 -20.69 18.25 10.61
C ILE A 208 -20.13 18.66 11.98
N ILE A 209 -18.91 19.17 12.07
CA ILE A 209 -18.33 19.58 13.37
C ILE A 209 -19.04 20.82 13.92
N LEU A 210 -19.30 21.80 13.06
CA LEU A 210 -19.80 23.14 13.40
C LEU A 210 -21.34 23.26 13.48
N ASP A 211 -22.09 22.19 13.20
CA ASP A 211 -23.57 22.24 13.12
C ASP A 211 -24.12 23.08 11.94
N GLU A 212 -23.31 23.34 10.91
CA GLU A 212 -23.71 24.11 9.74
C GLU A 212 -24.55 23.29 8.74
N HIS A 213 -25.49 23.95 8.05
CA HIS A 213 -26.31 23.31 7.02
C HIS A 213 -25.49 22.90 5.79
N ASP A 214 -25.90 21.83 5.10
CA ASP A 214 -25.22 21.30 3.91
C ASP A 214 -25.12 22.33 2.76
N TYR A 215 -26.00 23.34 2.75
CA TYR A 215 -26.10 24.41 1.76
C TYR A 215 -25.78 25.79 2.34
N THR A 216 -24.62 25.96 2.98
CA THR A 216 -24.07 27.30 3.18
C THR A 216 -23.42 27.79 1.88
N LYS A 217 -23.67 29.05 1.50
CA LYS A 217 -22.99 29.69 0.36
C LYS A 217 -21.48 29.47 0.49
N PRO A 218 -20.75 29.18 -0.60
CA PRO A 218 -19.30 29.07 -0.53
C PRO A 218 -18.77 30.36 0.10
N SER A 219 -17.89 30.23 1.09
CA SER A 219 -17.15 31.35 1.65
C SER A 219 -16.47 32.08 0.49
N SER A 220 -16.88 33.32 0.28
CA SER A 220 -16.25 34.24 -0.65
C SER A 220 -14.91 34.65 -0.03
N GLU A 221 -13.84 34.17 -0.67
CA GLU A 221 -12.42 34.46 -0.45
C GLU A 221 -11.79 33.90 0.84
#